data_AF-A0A3B8TMW5-F1
#
_entry.id   AF-A0A3B8TMW5-F1
#
_cell.length_a   1.000
_cell.length_b   1.000
_cell.length_c   1.000
_cell.angle_alpha   90.00
_cell.angle_beta   90.00
_cell.angle_gamma   90.00
#
_symmetry.space_group_name_H-M   'P 1'
#
loop_
_entity.id
_entity.type
_entity.pdbx_description
1 polymer ?
#
loop_
_entity_poly.entity_id
_entity_poly.type
_entity_poly.pdbx_seq_one_letter_code
_entity_poly.pdbx_strand_id
1 'polypeptide(L)'
;FGLTSQDINNTAMPLMVRDAEQQVMLPALEATVAALKDIAQSTMDQAMLALTHGQPASPTTLGKEVLVFVDRLSHCIDHVKQLGHSGKFGGATGNFN
;
A
#
# COMPACT_ATOMS: atom_id res chain seq x y z
N PHE A 1 6.70 23.62 26.72
CA PHE A 1 7.21 24.97 27.02
C PHE A 1 8.43 25.21 26.14
N GLY A 2 8.59 26.39 25.52
CA GLY A 2 9.67 26.66 24.54
C GLY A 2 9.45 26.14 23.12
N LEU A 3 8.20 25.81 22.75
CA LEU A 3 7.85 25.20 21.45
C LEU A 3 7.23 26.22 20.49
N THR A 4 7.35 25.97 19.19
CA THR A 4 6.50 26.61 18.18
C THR A 4 5.30 25.74 17.83
N SER A 5 4.24 26.34 17.28
CA SER A 5 3.07 25.60 16.75
C SER A 5 3.47 24.50 15.77
N GLN A 6 4.56 24.71 15.03
CA GLN A 6 5.07 23.69 14.11
C GLN A 6 5.64 22.49 14.84
N ASP A 7 6.34 22.63 15.98
CA ASP A 7 6.86 21.50 16.76
C ASP A 7 5.73 20.54 17.17
N ILE A 8 4.54 21.09 17.45
CA ILE A 8 3.33 20.31 17.74
C ILE A 8 2.74 19.71 16.47
N ASN A 9 2.40 20.54 15.47
CA ASN A 9 1.66 20.08 14.29
C ASN A 9 2.45 19.08 13.44
N ASN A 10 3.74 19.32 13.27
CA ASN A 10 4.61 18.44 12.49
C ASN A 10 4.91 17.11 13.21
N THR A 11 4.56 16.97 14.48
CA THR A 11 4.58 15.70 15.21
C THR A 11 3.21 15.01 15.16
N ALA A 12 2.13 15.79 15.35
CA ALA A 12 0.76 15.27 15.34
C ALA A 12 0.37 14.70 13.95
N MET A 13 0.69 15.41 12.86
CA MET A 13 0.30 14.99 11.51
C MET A 13 0.95 13.66 11.08
N PRO A 14 2.27 13.44 11.21
CA PRO A 14 2.87 12.14 10.92
C PRO A 14 2.31 11.00 11.79
N LEU A 15 1.99 11.27 13.06
CA LEU A 15 1.35 10.26 13.92
C LEU A 15 -0.07 9.91 13.44
N MET A 16 -0.87 10.90 13.04
CA MET A 16 -2.18 10.65 12.44
C MET A 16 -2.08 9.83 11.15
N VAL A 17 -1.10 10.14 10.30
CA VAL A 17 -0.85 9.40 9.05
C VAL A 17 -0.42 7.96 9.37
N ARG A 18 0.51 7.78 10.32
CA ARG A 18 0.93 6.44 10.78
C ARG A 18 -0.27 5.62 11.25
N ASP A 19 -1.11 6.19 12.09
CA ASP A 19 -2.23 5.46 12.67
C ASP A 19 -3.27 5.11 11.61
N ALA A 20 -3.57 6.03 10.70
CA ALA A 20 -4.44 5.76 9.54
C ALA A 20 -3.84 4.67 8.63
N GLU A 21 -2.53 4.71 8.38
CA GLU A 21 -1.83 3.71 7.59
C GLU A 21 -1.92 2.33 8.25
N GLN A 22 -1.50 2.22 9.51
CA GLN A 22 -1.34 0.94 10.21
C GLN A 22 -2.65 0.30 10.64
N GLN A 23 -3.65 1.12 11.01
CA GLN A 23 -4.89 0.62 11.61
C GLN A 23 -6.03 0.52 10.60
N VAL A 24 -5.95 1.22 9.46
CA VAL A 24 -7.04 1.28 8.47
C VAL A 24 -6.56 0.85 7.09
N MET A 25 -5.57 1.55 6.52
CA MET A 25 -5.19 1.35 5.12
C MET A 25 -4.51 0.01 4.88
N LEU A 26 -3.45 -0.33 5.64
CA LEU A 26 -2.71 -1.58 5.48
C LEU A 26 -3.60 -2.81 5.71
N PRO A 27 -4.41 -2.90 6.79
CA PRO A 27 -5.33 -4.02 6.97
C PRO A 27 -6.32 -4.20 5.80
N ALA A 28 -6.86 -3.11 5.27
CA ALA A 28 -7.79 -3.17 4.14
C ALA A 28 -7.11 -3.64 2.84
N LEU A 29 -5.88 -3.18 2.58
CA LEU A 29 -5.09 -3.61 1.42
C LEU A 29 -4.70 -5.09 1.53
N GLU A 30 -4.26 -5.54 2.71
CA GLU A 30 -3.92 -6.94 2.95
C GLU A 30 -5.14 -7.86 2.81
N ALA A 31 -6.31 -7.45 3.32
CA ALA A 31 -7.56 -8.18 3.13
C ALA A 31 -7.95 -8.26 1.64
N THR A 32 -7.75 -7.18 0.88
CA THR A 32 -7.98 -7.16 -0.57
C THR A 32 -7.06 -8.14 -1.29
N VAL A 33 -5.77 -8.16 -0.95
CA VAL A 33 -4.80 -9.09 -1.52
C VAL A 33 -5.16 -10.55 -1.18
N ALA A 34 -5.61 -10.82 0.04
CA ALA A 34 -6.08 -12.14 0.44
C ALA A 34 -7.29 -12.60 -0.40
N ALA A 35 -8.30 -11.74 -0.57
CA ALA A 35 -9.45 -12.05 -1.42
C ALA A 35 -9.07 -12.31 -2.88
N LEU A 36 -8.12 -11.54 -3.43
CA LEU A 36 -7.60 -11.78 -4.78
C LEU A 36 -6.84 -13.11 -4.89
N LYS A 37 -6.09 -13.50 -3.84
CA LYS A 37 -5.43 -14.82 -3.79
C LYS A 37 -6.45 -15.96 -3.78
N ASP A 38 -7.55 -15.83 -3.05
CA ASP A 38 -8.62 -16.83 -3.04
C ASP A 38 -9.29 -16.98 -4.41
N ILE A 39 -9.56 -15.86 -5.09
CA ILE A 39 -10.06 -15.85 -6.47
C ILE A 39 -9.04 -16.51 -7.41
N ALA A 40 -7.77 -16.15 -7.29
CA ALA A 40 -6.72 -16.74 -8.12
C ALA A 40 -6.65 -18.25 -7.95
N GLN A 41 -6.62 -18.72 -6.70
CA GLN A 41 -6.50 -20.14 -6.37
C GLN A 41 -7.71 -20.95 -6.87
N SER A 42 -8.92 -20.43 -6.70
CA SER A 42 -10.15 -21.09 -7.15
C SER A 42 -10.31 -21.11 -8.67
N THR A 43 -9.55 -20.30 -9.41
CA THR A 43 -9.63 -20.18 -10.87
C THR A 43 -8.32 -20.55 -11.59
N MET A 44 -7.41 -21.27 -10.91
CA MET A 44 -6.10 -21.66 -11.46
C MET A 44 -6.19 -22.51 -12.73
N ASP A 45 -7.16 -23.43 -12.78
CA ASP A 45 -7.36 -24.36 -13.91
C ASP A 45 -8.34 -23.82 -14.96
N GLN A 46 -8.89 -22.61 -14.76
CA GLN A 46 -9.85 -22.01 -15.68
C GLN A 46 -9.12 -21.37 -16.86
N ALA A 47 -9.06 -22.08 -17.99
CA ALA A 47 -8.49 -21.57 -19.24
C ALA A 47 -9.24 -20.32 -19.75
N MET A 48 -8.48 -19.35 -20.25
CA MET A 48 -8.98 -18.07 -20.76
C MET A 48 -8.23 -17.69 -22.04
N LEU A 49 -8.95 -17.22 -23.06
CA LEU A 49 -8.34 -16.63 -24.25
C LEU A 49 -7.71 -15.28 -23.87
N ALA A 50 -6.39 -15.16 -23.99
CA ALA A 50 -5.71 -13.90 -23.74
C ALA A 50 -5.95 -12.93 -24.91
N LEU A 51 -5.98 -11.62 -24.61
CA LEU A 51 -6.08 -10.56 -25.60
C LEU A 51 -4.87 -9.63 -25.51
N THR A 52 -4.13 -9.50 -26.60
CA THR A 52 -3.05 -8.50 -26.74
C THR A 52 -3.47 -7.46 -27.76
N HIS A 53 -3.39 -6.18 -27.43
CA HIS A 53 -3.97 -5.09 -28.25
C HIS A 53 -5.47 -5.32 -28.58
N GLY A 54 -6.18 -6.05 -27.70
CA GLY A 54 -7.58 -6.45 -27.91
C GLY A 54 -7.79 -7.60 -28.90
N GLN A 55 -6.73 -8.20 -29.44
CA GLN A 55 -6.80 -9.31 -30.39
C GLN A 55 -6.47 -10.65 -29.73
N PRO A 56 -7.07 -11.77 -30.16
CA PRO A 56 -6.76 -13.11 -29.66
C PRO A 56 -5.26 -13.43 -29.66
N ALA A 57 -4.79 -13.98 -28.54
CA ALA A 57 -3.42 -14.40 -28.33
C ALA A 57 -3.37 -15.78 -27.66
N SER A 58 -2.16 -16.28 -27.38
CA SER A 58 -1.96 -17.55 -26.69
C SER A 58 -2.76 -17.63 -25.38
N PRO A 59 -3.50 -18.72 -25.10
CA PRO A 59 -4.31 -18.84 -23.90
C PRO A 59 -3.52 -18.69 -22.60
N THR A 60 -4.24 -18.31 -21.55
CA THR A 60 -3.78 -18.17 -20.17
C THR A 60 -4.79 -18.82 -19.22
N THR A 61 -4.64 -18.68 -17.90
CA THR A 61 -5.68 -19.01 -16.92
C THR A 61 -6.14 -17.77 -16.18
N LEU A 62 -7.43 -17.74 -15.81
CA LEU A 62 -7.99 -16.61 -15.05
C LEU A 62 -7.20 -16.42 -13.74
N GLY A 63 -6.91 -17.52 -13.03
CA GLY A 63 -6.14 -17.47 -11.80
C GLY A 63 -4.75 -16.86 -11.98
N LYS A 64 -4.03 -17.24 -13.05
CA LYS A 64 -2.73 -16.65 -13.37
C LYS A 64 -2.83 -15.15 -13.61
N GLU A 65 -3.85 -14.66 -14.32
CA GLU A 65 -3.99 -13.22 -14.56
C GLU A 65 -4.33 -12.44 -13.27
N VAL A 66 -5.10 -13.03 -12.36
CA VAL A 66 -5.36 -12.41 -11.03
C VAL A 66 -4.08 -12.35 -10.19
N LEU A 67 -3.22 -13.38 -10.24
CA LEU A 67 -1.94 -13.39 -9.53
C LEU A 67 -1.01 -12.24 -9.95
N VAL A 68 -1.07 -11.78 -11.19
CA VAL A 68 -0.30 -10.60 -11.65
C VAL A 68 -0.67 -9.35 -10.83
N PHE A 69 -1.94 -9.19 -10.44
CA PHE A 69 -2.36 -8.08 -9.57
C PHE A 69 -1.94 -8.30 -8.13
N VAL A 70 -2.04 -9.53 -7.62
CA VAL A 70 -1.57 -9.89 -6.27
C VAL A 70 -0.10 -9.55 -6.08
N ASP A 71 0.75 -9.91 -7.05
CA ASP A 71 2.20 -9.64 -7.01
C ASP A 71 2.49 -8.13 -6.95
N ARG A 72 1.87 -7.36 -7.85
CA ARG A 72 2.05 -5.90 -7.92
C ARG A 72 1.57 -5.20 -6.65
N LEU A 73 0.41 -5.58 -6.12
CA LEU A 73 -0.14 -5.00 -4.90
C LEU A 73 0.73 -5.35 -3.68
N SER A 74 1.23 -6.58 -3.60
CA SER A 74 2.11 -7.00 -2.51
C SER A 74 3.38 -6.15 -2.47
N HIS A 75 4.03 -5.94 -3.61
CA HIS A 75 5.18 -5.03 -3.71
C HIS A 75 4.85 -3.59 -3.32
N CYS A 76 3.68 -3.07 -3.72
CA CYS A 76 3.25 -1.73 -3.30
C CYS A 76 3.04 -1.63 -1.78
N ILE A 77 2.43 -2.65 -1.17
CA ILE A 77 2.24 -2.72 0.30
C ILE A 77 3.59 -2.73 1.01
N ASP A 78 4.55 -3.53 0.53
CA ASP A 78 5.88 -3.61 1.11
C ASP A 78 6.62 -2.28 1.03
N HIS A 79 6.49 -1.53 -0.08
CA HIS A 79 7.02 -0.18 -0.17
C HIS A 79 6.38 0.80 0.81
N VAL A 80 5.05 0.75 0.98
CA VAL A 80 4.34 1.61 1.94
C VAL A 80 4.83 1.35 3.36
N LYS A 81 4.95 0.08 3.77
CA LYS A 81 5.44 -0.32 5.09
C LYS A 81 6.86 0.16 5.42
N GLN A 82 7.66 0.49 4.40
CA GLN A 82 9.03 1.01 4.57
C GLN A 82 9.07 2.54 4.74
N LEU A 83 7.96 3.24 4.52
CA LEU A 83 7.91 4.70 4.66
C LEU A 83 7.99 5.09 6.15
N GLY A 84 8.97 5.90 6.49
CA GLY A 84 9.11 6.45 7.83
C GLY A 84 8.18 7.63 8.08
N HIS A 85 7.60 7.71 9.28
CA HIS A 85 6.88 8.89 9.74
C HIS A 85 7.79 9.78 10.59
N SER A 86 8.42 10.78 9.97
CA SER A 86 9.36 11.68 10.64
C SER A 86 8.67 12.91 11.24
N GLY A 87 9.14 13.34 12.41
CA GLY A 87 8.84 14.66 12.97
C GLY A 87 10.13 15.40 13.35
N LYS A 88 10.05 16.71 13.49
CA LYS A 88 11.13 17.59 13.98
C LYS A 88 10.69 18.32 15.23
N PHE A 89 11.66 18.69 16.05
CA PHE A 89 11.45 19.43 17.27
C PHE A 89 12.62 20.37 17.47
N GLY A 90 12.42 21.68 17.34
CA GLY A 90 13.54 22.63 17.33
C GLY A 90 13.19 24.09 17.62
N GLY A 91 11.95 24.40 18.02
CA GLY A 91 11.54 25.75 18.34
C GLY A 91 11.35 26.62 17.09
N ALA A 92 11.20 27.94 17.30
CA ALA A 92 10.75 28.88 16.27
C ALA A 92 11.49 28.79 14.93
N THR A 93 12.80 28.53 14.94
CA THR A 93 13.64 28.44 13.74
C THR A 93 14.39 27.10 13.60
N GLY A 94 14.16 26.14 14.50
CA GLY A 94 14.84 24.84 14.46
C GLY A 94 16.20 24.77 15.17
N ASN A 95 16.63 25.84 15.85
CA ASN A 95 17.95 25.95 16.48
C ASN A 95 17.94 25.80 18.01
N PHE A 96 16.79 25.50 18.63
CA PHE A 96 16.66 25.37 20.10
C PHE A 96 17.06 26.63 20.90
N ASN A 97 16.89 27.82 20.31
CA ASN A 97 17.18 29.10 20.98
C ASN A 97 16.36 29.31 22.26
#